data_AF-A0A932PRP3-F1
#
_entry.id   AF-A0A932PRP3-F1
#
_cell.length_a   1.000
_cell.length_b   1.000
_cell.length_c   1.000
_cell.angle_alpha   90.00
_cell.angle_beta   90.00
_cell.angle_gamma   90.00
#
_symmetry.space_group_name_H-M   'P 1'
#
loop_
_entity.id
_entity.type
_entity.pdbx_description
1 polymer ?
#
loop_
_entity_poly.entity_id
_entity_poly.type
_entity_poly.pdbx_seq_one_letter_code
_entity_poly.pdbx_strand_id
1 'polypeptide(L)'
;MDLDFGPTEAPSQPPKNPPPAAEGSMKPSGSQIAFTPSGGPVGSPPPATPTGSPPPAAPPAPKKAPRPIFLLIGVLIILAGLGYLAYSLLAGRSSSSGVATTPTPATPSTLDTGASSTATVTPLTPTSGTGTTPTTGTGVTSTTGTTTTGGAGTVSETMQTRDAFRKKDLATIQTYLESYLTDQGSYPVAAKTTRLNDSTATVVTALVPKYTAALPKDPKDPEYFYGYKSVDGKTYLLSARLEDTTDPEGKTEGTVFLYTVAK
;
A
#
# COMPACT_ATOMS: atom_id res chain seq x y z
N MET A 1 -16.89 -57.09 15.72
CA MET A 1 -17.24 -55.67 15.94
C MET A 1 -17.00 -54.99 14.62
N ASP A 2 -17.99 -55.09 13.73
CA ASP A 2 -17.92 -54.60 12.35
C ASP A 2 -18.40 -53.15 12.35
N LEU A 3 -17.49 -52.24 11.99
CA LEU A 3 -17.77 -50.81 11.88
C LEU A 3 -18.29 -50.53 10.47
N ASP A 4 -19.61 -50.40 10.39
CA ASP A 4 -20.35 -49.98 9.21
C ASP A 4 -20.02 -48.51 8.87
N PHE A 5 -19.32 -48.30 7.74
CA PHE A 5 -19.05 -46.98 7.19
C PHE A 5 -20.13 -46.66 6.16
N GLY A 6 -21.13 -45.89 6.60
CA GLY A 6 -22.21 -45.42 5.74
C GLY A 6 -21.71 -44.58 4.54
N PRO A 7 -22.56 -44.43 3.51
CA PRO A 7 -22.17 -43.82 2.25
C PRO A 7 -21.85 -42.33 2.38
N THR A 8 -20.68 -41.95 1.85
CA THR A 8 -20.19 -40.58 1.71
C THR A 8 -21.15 -39.73 0.87
N GLU A 9 -21.82 -38.78 1.52
CA GLU A 9 -22.69 -37.80 0.86
C GLU A 9 -21.84 -36.83 0.04
N ALA A 10 -22.13 -36.71 -1.25
CA ALA A 10 -21.40 -35.86 -2.19
C ALA A 10 -21.69 -34.37 -1.92
N PRO A 11 -20.67 -33.48 -1.99
CA PRO A 11 -20.88 -32.06 -1.76
C PRO A 11 -21.76 -31.44 -2.86
N SER A 12 -22.85 -30.82 -2.41
CA SER A 12 -23.81 -30.06 -3.21
C SER A 12 -23.11 -28.96 -4.01
N GLN A 13 -23.25 -28.98 -5.34
CA GLN A 13 -22.67 -27.97 -6.22
C GLN A 13 -23.30 -26.58 -5.97
N PRO A 14 -22.49 -25.50 -6.00
CA PRO A 14 -23.01 -24.14 -5.93
C PRO A 14 -23.79 -23.75 -7.20
N PRO A 15 -24.77 -22.83 -7.11
CA PRO A 15 -25.61 -22.44 -8.23
C PRO A 15 -24.80 -21.78 -9.37
N LYS A 16 -25.11 -22.19 -10.61
CA LYS A 16 -24.60 -21.57 -11.84
C LYS A 16 -25.11 -20.12 -11.92
N ASN A 17 -24.19 -19.16 -11.96
CA ASN A 17 -24.52 -17.77 -12.27
C ASN A 17 -25.10 -17.65 -13.69
N PRO A 18 -26.14 -16.81 -13.89
CA PRO A 18 -26.69 -16.53 -15.21
C PRO A 18 -25.70 -15.75 -16.09
N PRO A 19 -25.79 -15.89 -17.43
CA PRO A 19 -24.90 -15.21 -18.37
C PRO A 19 -25.12 -13.68 -18.37
N PRO A 20 -24.06 -12.89 -18.63
CA PRO A 20 -24.18 -11.44 -18.75
C PRO A 20 -25.02 -11.05 -19.96
N ALA A 21 -25.98 -10.14 -19.74
CA ALA A 21 -26.80 -9.56 -20.79
C ALA A 21 -25.91 -8.79 -21.79
N ALA A 22 -26.11 -9.05 -23.07
CA ALA A 22 -25.46 -8.34 -24.16
C ALA A 22 -25.95 -6.89 -24.20
N GLU A 23 -25.09 -5.93 -23.85
CA GLU A 23 -25.38 -4.51 -24.03
C GLU A 23 -25.11 -4.09 -25.47
N GLY A 24 -26.15 -3.50 -26.07
CA GLY A 24 -26.21 -3.09 -27.45
C GLY A 24 -25.30 -1.90 -27.78
N SER A 25 -24.73 -1.98 -28.98
CA SER A 25 -23.97 -0.92 -29.63
C SER A 25 -24.90 0.24 -29.99
N MET A 26 -24.78 1.38 -29.31
CA MET A 26 -25.48 2.62 -29.66
C MET A 26 -24.46 3.69 -30.06
N LYS A 27 -24.45 4.03 -31.37
CA LYS A 27 -23.73 5.15 -31.97
C LYS A 27 -24.25 6.49 -31.40
N PRO A 28 -23.38 7.42 -30.98
CA PRO A 28 -23.80 8.81 -30.80
C PRO A 28 -23.82 9.52 -32.17
N SER A 29 -25.02 9.81 -32.66
CA SER A 29 -25.25 10.79 -33.73
C SER A 29 -25.20 12.19 -33.13
N GLY A 30 -24.31 13.04 -33.64
CA GLY A 30 -24.18 14.42 -33.22
C GLY A 30 -25.43 15.25 -33.53
N SER A 31 -25.85 16.04 -32.55
CA SER A 31 -26.67 17.23 -32.76
C SER A 31 -26.12 18.34 -31.89
N GLN A 32 -25.54 19.32 -32.55
CA GLN A 32 -25.24 20.63 -31.96
C GLN A 32 -26.56 21.34 -31.66
N ILE A 33 -26.74 21.80 -30.43
CA ILE A 33 -27.75 22.81 -30.11
C ILE A 33 -27.06 23.98 -29.43
N ALA A 34 -27.12 25.13 -30.10
CA ALA A 34 -26.68 26.42 -29.62
C ALA A 34 -27.56 26.84 -28.42
N PHE A 35 -26.93 27.20 -27.31
CA PHE A 35 -27.61 27.80 -26.17
C PHE A 35 -27.44 29.31 -26.21
N THR A 36 -28.55 30.00 -26.47
CA THR A 36 -28.70 31.45 -26.27
C THR A 36 -28.90 31.76 -24.77
N PRO A 37 -28.28 32.81 -24.22
CA PRO A 37 -28.56 33.25 -22.86
C PRO A 37 -29.89 34.02 -22.81
N SER A 38 -30.93 33.41 -22.24
CA SER A 38 -32.20 34.07 -21.94
C SER A 38 -32.24 34.41 -20.45
N GLY A 39 -32.19 35.71 -20.15
CA GLY A 39 -32.42 36.24 -18.82
C GLY A 39 -33.87 35.99 -18.38
N GLY A 40 -34.03 35.55 -17.13
CA GLY A 40 -35.30 35.31 -16.47
C GLY A 40 -35.18 35.52 -14.95
N PRO A 41 -36.31 35.75 -14.26
CA PRO A 41 -36.46 36.83 -13.29
C PRO A 41 -35.99 36.51 -11.86
N VAL A 42 -35.71 37.60 -11.14
CA VAL A 42 -35.43 37.69 -9.71
C VAL A 42 -36.55 37.02 -8.92
N GLY A 43 -36.30 35.80 -8.45
CA GLY A 43 -37.20 35.06 -7.56
C GLY A 43 -37.21 35.67 -6.17
N SER A 44 -38.42 35.90 -5.66
CA SER A 44 -38.73 36.45 -4.34
C SER A 44 -38.02 35.69 -3.19
N PRO A 45 -37.68 36.38 -2.08
CA PRO A 45 -37.08 35.73 -0.93
C PRO A 45 -38.05 34.71 -0.30
N PRO A 46 -37.54 33.56 0.18
CA PRO A 46 -38.36 32.54 0.82
C PRO A 46 -38.99 33.08 2.13
N PRO A 47 -40.21 32.61 2.48
CA PRO A 47 -40.86 32.98 3.74
C PRO A 47 -40.04 32.49 4.93
N ALA A 48 -39.93 33.34 5.94
CA ALA A 48 -39.26 33.04 7.19
C ALA A 48 -39.88 31.80 7.85
N THR A 49 -39.06 30.77 8.04
CA THR A 49 -39.40 29.58 8.82
C THR A 49 -39.78 29.99 10.25
N PRO A 50 -40.90 29.46 10.80
CA PRO A 50 -41.25 29.70 12.19
C PRO A 50 -40.20 29.09 13.11
N THR A 51 -39.64 29.93 13.98
CA THR A 51 -38.74 29.58 15.07
C THR A 51 -39.44 28.62 16.02
N GLY A 52 -39.28 27.31 15.77
CA GLY A 52 -39.69 26.26 16.69
C GLY A 52 -38.92 26.42 18.00
N SER A 53 -39.65 26.46 19.11
CA SER A 53 -39.06 26.49 20.45
C SER A 53 -38.04 25.36 20.63
N PRO A 54 -36.89 25.63 21.27
CA PRO A 54 -35.87 24.61 21.48
C PRO A 54 -36.47 23.44 22.27
N PRO A 55 -36.18 22.19 21.87
CA PRO A 55 -36.63 21.03 22.63
C PRO A 55 -36.09 21.09 24.06
N PRO A 56 -36.88 20.67 25.07
CA PRO A 56 -36.46 20.68 26.46
C PRO A 56 -35.14 19.90 26.61
N ALA A 57 -34.19 20.51 27.31
CA ALA A 57 -32.86 19.97 27.51
C ALA A 57 -32.93 18.51 27.99
N ALA A 58 -32.33 17.62 27.22
CA ALA A 58 -32.23 16.21 27.58
C ALA A 58 -31.54 16.09 28.96
N PRO A 59 -32.04 15.21 29.85
CA PRO A 59 -31.43 15.01 31.15
C PRO A 59 -29.96 14.59 30.99
N PRO A 60 -29.06 15.06 31.87
CA PRO A 60 -27.64 14.76 31.77
C PRO A 60 -27.42 13.25 31.82
N ALA A 61 -26.71 12.73 30.81
CA ALA A 61 -26.40 11.32 30.71
C ALA A 61 -25.68 10.82 31.98
N PRO A 62 -26.00 9.61 32.47
CA PRO A 62 -25.36 9.05 33.65
C PRO A 62 -23.85 8.91 33.40
N LYS A 63 -23.03 9.54 34.25
CA LYS A 63 -21.57 9.46 34.19
C LYS A 63 -21.16 8.00 34.35
N LYS A 64 -20.71 7.39 33.26
CA LYS A 64 -20.26 6.00 33.21
C LYS A 64 -19.01 5.88 34.10
N ALA A 65 -19.13 5.16 35.21
CA ALA A 65 -18.00 4.90 36.11
C ALA A 65 -16.86 4.21 35.34
N PRO A 66 -15.60 4.65 35.52
CA PRO A 66 -14.46 4.02 34.87
C PRO A 66 -14.34 2.56 35.34
N ARG A 67 -14.47 1.62 34.39
CA ARG A 67 -14.25 0.20 34.67
C ARG A 67 -12.73 -0.04 34.83
N PRO A 68 -12.28 -0.83 35.82
CA PRO A 68 -10.87 -1.07 36.10
C PRO A 68 -10.20 -2.03 35.09
N ILE A 69 -10.42 -1.83 33.78
CA ILE A 69 -9.83 -2.67 32.71
C ILE A 69 -8.31 -2.45 32.64
N PHE A 70 -7.82 -1.26 32.99
CA PHE A 70 -6.39 -0.94 33.01
C PHE A 70 -5.59 -1.77 34.03
N LEU A 71 -6.23 -2.25 35.10
CA LEU A 71 -5.55 -3.03 36.15
C LEU A 71 -5.24 -4.46 35.68
N LEU A 72 -6.13 -5.06 34.87
CA LEU A 72 -5.91 -6.40 34.29
C LEU A 72 -4.78 -6.42 33.25
N ILE A 73 -4.67 -5.38 32.42
CA ILE A 73 -3.61 -5.30 31.40
C ILE A 73 -2.24 -5.13 32.06
N GLY A 74 -2.14 -4.32 33.12
CA GLY A 74 -0.89 -4.14 33.87
C GLY A 74 -0.36 -5.43 34.49
N VAL A 75 -1.23 -6.25 35.09
CA VAL A 75 -0.84 -7.55 35.69
C VAL A 75 -0.32 -8.52 34.62
N LEU A 76 -0.94 -8.55 33.44
CA LEU A 76 -0.56 -9.47 32.36
C LEU A 76 0.83 -9.14 31.78
N ILE A 77 1.17 -7.86 31.65
CA ILE A 77 2.50 -7.40 31.21
C ILE A 77 3.59 -7.77 32.23
N ILE A 78 3.30 -7.60 33.53
CA ILE A 78 4.26 -7.97 34.60
C ILE A 78 4.54 -9.48 34.59
N LEU A 79 3.51 -10.32 34.42
CA LEU A 79 3.67 -11.77 34.35
C LEU A 79 4.46 -12.20 33.10
N ALA A 80 4.20 -11.59 31.94
CA ALA A 80 4.96 -11.87 30.72
C ALA A 80 6.43 -11.45 30.84
N GLY A 81 6.71 -10.30 31.46
CA GLY A 81 8.07 -9.80 31.70
C GLY A 81 8.87 -10.70 32.64
N LEU A 82 8.26 -11.15 33.75
CA LEU A 82 8.90 -12.09 34.68
C LEU A 82 9.15 -13.46 34.03
N GLY A 83 8.19 -13.96 33.24
CA GLY A 83 8.36 -15.20 32.48
C GLY A 83 9.50 -15.12 31.46
N TYR A 84 9.60 -14.00 30.72
CA TYR A 84 10.66 -13.79 29.74
C TYR A 84 12.05 -13.69 30.39
N LEU A 85 12.16 -13.03 31.55
CA LEU A 85 13.43 -12.93 32.28
C LEU A 85 13.89 -14.28 32.85
N ALA A 86 12.97 -15.11 33.34
CA ALA A 86 13.28 -16.47 33.78
C ALA A 86 13.72 -17.36 32.60
N TYR A 87 13.06 -17.21 31.45
CA TYR A 87 13.40 -17.95 30.23
C TYR A 87 14.79 -17.57 29.68
N SER A 88 15.15 -16.28 29.67
CA SER A 88 16.47 -15.84 29.16
C SER A 88 17.64 -16.28 30.05
N LEU A 89 17.43 -16.40 31.36
CA LEU A 89 18.41 -16.97 32.29
C LEU A 89 18.59 -18.48 32.10
N LEU A 90 17.54 -19.20 31.68
CA LEU A 90 17.60 -20.65 31.46
C LEU A 90 18.14 -21.02 30.06
N ALA A 91 17.87 -20.19 29.05
CA ALA A 91 18.32 -20.42 27.67
C ALA A 91 19.77 -20.00 27.39
N GLY A 92 20.42 -19.24 28.29
CA GLY A 92 21.77 -18.68 28.11
C GLY A 92 22.95 -19.61 28.40
N ARG A 93 22.74 -20.91 28.68
CA ARG A 93 23.81 -21.87 28.99
C ARG A 93 23.97 -22.94 27.91
N SER A 94 24.26 -22.52 26.69
CA SER A 94 24.82 -23.42 25.66
C SER A 94 26.29 -23.05 25.47
N SER A 95 27.14 -23.72 26.24
CA SER A 95 28.60 -23.63 26.17
C SER A 95 29.10 -24.10 24.79
N SER A 96 29.62 -23.19 23.97
CA SER A 96 30.45 -23.55 22.83
C SER A 96 31.89 -23.81 23.30
N SER A 97 32.19 -25.07 23.58
CA SER A 97 33.58 -25.56 23.62
C SER A 97 34.18 -25.43 22.22
N GLY A 98 35.28 -24.68 22.13
CA GLY A 98 35.80 -24.14 20.88
C GLY A 98 36.59 -25.10 20.00
N VAL A 99 37.15 -24.53 18.93
CA VAL A 99 38.44 -24.89 18.34
C VAL A 99 39.05 -23.60 17.81
N ALA A 100 40.18 -23.20 18.39
CA ALA A 100 41.01 -22.12 17.88
C ALA A 100 41.80 -22.66 16.67
N THR A 101 41.53 -22.14 15.48
CA THR A 101 42.41 -22.32 14.31
C THR A 101 43.13 -21.01 14.01
N THR A 102 44.44 -21.12 14.04
CA THR A 102 45.51 -20.15 13.81
C THR A 102 45.32 -19.27 12.56
N PRO A 103 45.69 -17.98 12.59
CA PRO A 103 45.66 -17.10 11.43
C PRO A 103 46.87 -17.32 10.50
N THR A 104 46.59 -17.53 9.21
CA THR A 104 47.60 -17.48 8.13
C THR A 104 47.64 -16.06 7.52
N PRO A 105 48.81 -15.39 7.48
CA PRO A 105 48.97 -14.10 6.81
C PRO A 105 49.47 -14.29 5.36
N ALA A 106 48.71 -13.76 4.40
CA ALA A 106 49.11 -13.57 3.00
C ALA A 106 48.10 -12.58 2.38
N THR A 107 48.38 -11.58 1.55
CA THR A 107 49.56 -10.87 1.03
C THR A 107 48.95 -9.61 0.39
N PRO A 108 49.58 -8.42 0.46
CA PRO A 108 49.02 -7.22 -0.17
C PRO A 108 49.25 -7.24 -1.69
N SER A 109 48.17 -7.28 -2.48
CA SER A 109 48.23 -6.97 -3.91
C SER A 109 47.88 -5.50 -4.16
N THR A 110 48.93 -4.78 -4.56
CA THR A 110 48.99 -3.62 -5.48
C THR A 110 47.72 -3.36 -6.30
N LEU A 111 47.17 -2.15 -6.20
CA LEU A 111 47.40 -1.01 -7.12
C LEU A 111 46.64 -1.17 -8.45
N ASP A 112 45.47 -0.53 -8.54
CA ASP A 112 45.01 0.03 -9.81
C ASP A 112 44.48 1.45 -9.60
N THR A 113 44.85 2.29 -10.55
CA THR A 113 44.84 3.74 -10.52
C THR A 113 43.80 4.21 -11.52
N GLY A 114 42.83 5.01 -11.06
CA GLY A 114 42.23 6.05 -11.90
C GLY A 114 40.96 5.69 -12.67
N ALA A 115 39.86 6.29 -12.22
CA ALA A 115 38.93 7.01 -13.09
C ALA A 115 38.11 7.98 -12.24
N SER A 116 38.70 9.14 -11.94
CA SER A 116 37.98 10.30 -11.42
C SER A 116 37.18 10.91 -12.57
N SER A 117 35.93 10.49 -12.71
CA SER A 117 34.97 11.13 -13.61
C SER A 117 34.48 12.42 -12.98
N THR A 118 35.29 13.49 -13.11
CA THR A 118 34.84 14.86 -12.83
C THR A 118 33.86 15.25 -13.93
N ALA A 119 32.56 15.08 -13.68
CA ALA A 119 31.54 15.67 -14.52
C ALA A 119 31.57 17.19 -14.32
N THR A 120 32.17 17.88 -15.28
CA THR A 120 32.09 19.34 -15.40
C THR A 120 30.62 19.73 -15.56
N VAL A 121 30.03 20.24 -14.49
CA VAL A 121 28.73 20.90 -14.51
C VAL A 121 28.92 22.22 -15.24
N THR A 122 28.45 22.29 -16.50
CA THR A 122 28.32 23.57 -17.19
C THR A 122 27.20 24.37 -16.53
N PRO A 123 27.44 25.60 -16.03
CA PRO A 123 26.36 26.44 -15.55
C PRO A 123 25.51 26.87 -16.75
N LEU A 124 24.25 26.42 -16.79
CA LEU A 124 23.27 26.92 -17.74
C LEU A 124 22.85 28.32 -17.31
N THR A 125 23.18 29.27 -18.18
CA THR A 125 22.76 30.67 -18.13
C THR A 125 21.22 30.78 -18.16
N PRO A 126 20.59 31.61 -17.31
CA PRO A 126 19.18 31.95 -17.48
C PRO A 126 19.02 32.92 -18.65
N THR A 127 18.64 32.40 -19.83
CA THR A 127 18.14 33.24 -20.93
C THR A 127 16.65 33.45 -20.73
N SER A 128 16.31 34.63 -20.21
CA SER A 128 14.96 35.20 -20.30
C SER A 128 14.61 35.39 -21.77
N GLY A 129 13.72 34.54 -22.28
CA GLY A 129 13.23 34.57 -23.66
C GLY A 129 11.71 34.54 -23.68
N THR A 130 11.13 35.69 -23.99
CA THR A 130 9.71 35.95 -24.19
C THR A 130 9.19 35.20 -25.41
N GLY A 131 8.06 34.49 -25.26
CA GLY A 131 7.02 34.22 -26.27
C GLY A 131 7.42 33.52 -27.58
N THR A 132 6.84 32.33 -27.84
CA THR A 132 6.07 32.00 -29.07
C THR A 132 5.59 30.53 -29.06
N THR A 133 4.28 30.37 -29.25
CA THR A 133 3.55 29.35 -30.05
C THR A 133 3.74 27.83 -29.79
N PRO A 134 2.64 27.06 -29.63
CA PRO A 134 2.68 25.61 -29.48
C PRO A 134 3.00 24.92 -30.82
N THR A 135 4.12 24.18 -30.86
CA THR A 135 4.44 23.28 -31.97
C THR A 135 4.12 21.85 -31.56
N THR A 136 3.18 21.25 -32.29
CA THR A 136 2.85 19.83 -32.31
C THR A 136 4.11 19.01 -32.58
N GLY A 137 4.63 18.37 -31.52
CA GLY A 137 5.84 17.55 -31.53
C GLY A 137 5.51 16.06 -31.57
N THR A 138 5.73 15.50 -32.75
CA THR A 138 5.76 14.09 -33.14
C THR A 138 6.51 13.16 -32.17
N GLY A 139 5.84 12.09 -31.76
CA GLY A 139 6.36 10.72 -31.58
C GLY A 139 7.68 10.54 -30.83
N VAL A 140 7.61 10.30 -29.52
CA VAL A 140 8.67 9.60 -28.80
C VAL A 140 8.47 8.10 -29.05
N THR A 141 9.27 7.55 -29.96
CA THR A 141 9.44 6.12 -30.18
C THR A 141 9.90 5.49 -28.86
N SER A 142 9.01 4.70 -28.25
CA SER A 142 9.37 3.75 -27.21
C SER A 142 10.42 2.82 -27.80
N THR A 143 11.65 2.90 -27.29
CA THR A 143 12.71 1.94 -27.57
C THR A 143 12.29 0.58 -27.01
N THR A 144 11.60 -0.19 -27.85
CA THR A 144 11.35 -1.61 -27.67
C THR A 144 12.70 -2.31 -27.71
N GLY A 145 13.27 -2.55 -26.52
CA GLY A 145 14.43 -3.41 -26.34
C GLY A 145 14.09 -4.83 -26.80
N THR A 146 14.81 -5.26 -27.83
CA THR A 146 14.67 -6.52 -28.54
C THR A 146 14.84 -7.73 -27.63
N THR A 147 13.90 -8.65 -27.76
CA THR A 147 13.85 -10.02 -27.27
C THR A 147 15.12 -10.80 -27.64
N THR A 148 15.96 -11.12 -26.63
CA THR A 148 16.98 -12.18 -26.75
C THR A 148 16.38 -13.47 -26.20
N THR A 149 16.00 -14.32 -27.15
CA THR A 149 15.51 -15.69 -27.00
C THR A 149 16.57 -16.61 -26.39
N GLY A 150 16.19 -17.38 -25.36
CA GLY A 150 16.73 -18.72 -25.15
C GLY A 150 17.88 -18.87 -24.13
N GLY A 151 17.76 -18.28 -22.95
CA GLY A 151 18.47 -18.73 -21.76
C GLY A 151 17.44 -19.11 -20.72
N ALA A 152 17.63 -20.21 -19.98
CA ALA A 152 16.86 -20.51 -18.79
C ALA A 152 17.11 -19.42 -17.75
N GLY A 153 16.45 -18.27 -17.94
CA GLY A 153 16.46 -17.14 -17.04
C GLY A 153 16.04 -17.66 -15.68
N THR A 154 17.01 -17.64 -14.79
CA THR A 154 16.96 -18.09 -13.41
C THR A 154 15.66 -17.58 -12.80
N VAL A 155 14.77 -18.47 -12.35
CA VAL A 155 13.49 -18.09 -11.72
C VAL A 155 13.68 -16.97 -10.66
N SER A 156 14.84 -16.97 -10.01
CA SER A 156 15.33 -15.93 -9.08
C SER A 156 15.39 -14.51 -9.65
N GLU A 157 15.87 -14.32 -10.88
CA GLU A 157 15.98 -12.98 -11.50
C GLU A 157 14.59 -12.35 -11.70
N THR A 158 13.59 -13.19 -12.00
CA THR A 158 12.21 -12.72 -12.16
C THR A 158 11.56 -12.35 -10.82
N MET A 159 11.91 -13.04 -9.73
CA MET A 159 11.42 -12.74 -8.38
C MET A 159 11.96 -11.41 -7.88
N GLN A 160 13.27 -11.21 -7.97
CA GLN A 160 13.94 -9.97 -7.57
C GLN A 160 13.43 -8.76 -8.36
N THR A 161 13.19 -8.94 -9.66
CA THR A 161 12.60 -7.88 -10.50
C THR A 161 11.20 -7.48 -10.01
N ARG A 162 10.34 -8.47 -9.68
CA ARG A 162 8.99 -8.19 -9.15
C ARG A 162 9.05 -7.56 -7.76
N ASP A 163 9.96 -8.00 -6.91
CA ASP A 163 10.17 -7.41 -5.58
C ASP A 163 10.66 -5.97 -5.65
N ALA A 164 11.56 -5.66 -6.59
CA ALA A 164 11.95 -4.28 -6.88
C ALA A 164 10.77 -3.41 -7.32
N PHE A 165 9.87 -3.93 -8.17
CA PHE A 165 8.63 -3.24 -8.52
C PHE A 165 7.74 -2.99 -7.30
N ARG A 166 7.53 -4.00 -6.43
CA ARG A 166 6.73 -3.86 -5.21
C ARG A 166 7.27 -2.76 -4.30
N LYS A 167 8.59 -2.70 -4.09
CA LYS A 167 9.23 -1.66 -3.27
C LYS A 167 9.01 -0.27 -3.85
N LYS A 168 9.17 -0.12 -5.17
CA LYS A 168 8.93 1.14 -5.89
C LYS A 168 7.46 1.58 -5.80
N ASP A 169 6.54 0.65 -5.94
CA ASP A 169 5.10 0.91 -5.83
C ASP A 169 4.73 1.38 -4.41
N LEU A 170 5.27 0.74 -3.36
CA LEU A 170 5.06 1.19 -1.98
C LEU A 170 5.60 2.61 -1.74
N ALA A 171 6.76 2.97 -2.28
CA ALA A 171 7.30 4.33 -2.19
C ALA A 171 6.40 5.36 -2.91
N THR A 172 5.81 4.95 -4.02
CA THR A 172 4.84 5.78 -4.76
C THR A 172 3.55 5.98 -3.94
N ILE A 173 3.01 4.91 -3.36
CA ILE A 173 1.81 4.98 -2.48
C ILE A 173 2.09 5.85 -1.25
N GLN A 174 3.27 5.73 -0.65
CA GLN A 174 3.72 6.59 0.45
C GLN A 174 3.63 8.07 0.03
N THR A 175 4.13 8.44 -1.15
CA THR A 175 4.07 9.82 -1.65
C THR A 175 2.62 10.35 -1.74
N TYR A 176 1.67 9.51 -2.17
CA TYR A 176 0.25 9.88 -2.18
C TYR A 176 -0.32 10.07 -0.78
N LEU A 177 0.04 9.21 0.17
CA LEU A 177 -0.39 9.33 1.58
C LEU A 177 0.16 10.61 2.23
N GLU A 178 1.40 11.00 1.94
CA GLU A 178 1.97 12.26 2.45
C GLU A 178 1.24 13.49 1.88
N SER A 179 0.85 13.43 0.61
CA SER A 179 0.05 14.48 -0.03
C SER A 179 -1.35 14.54 0.60
N TYR A 180 -1.96 13.39 0.89
CA TYR A 180 -3.23 13.31 1.63
C TYR A 180 -3.10 13.90 3.05
N LEU A 181 -2.04 13.56 3.79
CA LEU A 181 -1.78 14.11 5.12
C LEU A 181 -1.67 15.63 5.09
N THR A 182 -0.97 16.18 4.08
CA THR A 182 -0.79 17.63 3.93
C THR A 182 -2.14 18.35 3.77
N ASP A 183 -3.08 17.77 3.02
CA ASP A 183 -4.39 18.34 2.77
C ASP A 183 -5.41 18.09 3.88
N GLN A 184 -5.38 16.91 4.50
CA GLN A 184 -6.44 16.44 5.40
C GLN A 184 -6.02 16.45 6.87
N GLY A 185 -4.75 16.73 7.17
CA GLY A 185 -4.19 16.77 8.53
C GLY A 185 -4.08 15.41 9.23
N SER A 186 -4.49 14.32 8.58
CA SER A 186 -4.37 12.94 9.05
C SER A 186 -4.33 11.96 7.89
N TYR A 187 -3.83 10.75 8.10
CA TYR A 187 -3.92 9.64 7.15
C TYR A 187 -5.31 8.97 7.18
N PRO A 188 -5.74 8.30 6.09
CA PRO A 188 -7.00 7.57 6.08
C PRO A 188 -7.05 6.47 7.14
N VAL A 189 -8.00 6.52 8.07
CA VAL A 189 -8.08 5.53 9.15
C VAL A 189 -8.56 4.18 8.61
N ALA A 190 -7.79 3.12 8.90
CA ALA A 190 -8.09 1.72 8.63
C ALA A 190 -7.70 0.87 9.85
N ALA A 191 -8.69 0.45 10.65
CA ALA A 191 -8.48 -0.27 11.90
C ALA A 191 -7.78 -1.64 11.72
N LYS A 192 -7.93 -2.25 10.54
CA LYS A 192 -7.31 -3.50 10.12
C LYS A 192 -6.57 -3.28 8.80
N THR A 193 -5.67 -4.19 8.48
CA THR A 193 -4.99 -4.18 7.19
C THR A 193 -6.01 -4.36 6.06
N THR A 194 -6.13 -3.37 5.18
CA THR A 194 -6.98 -3.41 3.98
C THR A 194 -6.13 -3.64 2.74
N ARG A 195 -6.72 -4.28 1.72
CA ARG A 195 -6.05 -4.49 0.43
C ARG A 195 -6.22 -3.26 -0.45
N LEU A 196 -5.17 -2.81 -1.12
CA LEU A 196 -5.24 -1.63 -1.99
C LEU A 196 -5.83 -1.91 -3.39
N ASN A 197 -6.03 -3.18 -3.74
CA ASN A 197 -6.76 -3.57 -4.94
C ASN A 197 -8.29 -3.61 -4.74
N ASP A 198 -8.77 -3.42 -3.52
CA ASP A 198 -10.19 -3.27 -3.21
C ASP A 198 -10.64 -1.83 -3.39
N SER A 199 -11.41 -1.55 -4.44
CA SER A 199 -11.90 -0.21 -4.76
C SER A 199 -12.80 0.40 -3.69
N THR A 200 -13.33 -0.43 -2.77
CA THR A 200 -14.21 0.01 -1.68
C THR A 200 -13.45 0.33 -0.39
N ALA A 201 -12.15 0.02 -0.32
CA ALA A 201 -11.35 0.30 0.86
C ALA A 201 -11.20 1.82 1.07
N THR A 202 -11.34 2.27 2.33
CA THR A 202 -11.33 3.69 2.70
C THR A 202 -10.12 4.44 2.14
N VAL A 203 -8.93 3.85 2.25
CA VAL A 203 -7.68 4.44 1.71
C VAL A 203 -7.73 4.61 0.19
N VAL A 204 -8.35 3.69 -0.55
CA VAL A 204 -8.47 3.79 -2.01
C VAL A 204 -9.42 4.91 -2.39
N THR A 205 -10.58 4.99 -1.74
CA THR A 205 -11.55 6.09 -1.95
C THR A 205 -11.03 7.47 -1.52
N ALA A 206 -10.08 7.49 -0.59
CA ALA A 206 -9.45 8.71 -0.09
C ALA A 206 -8.36 9.23 -1.05
N LEU A 207 -7.63 8.30 -1.70
CA LEU A 207 -6.53 8.65 -2.61
C LEU A 207 -6.99 8.86 -4.05
N VAL A 208 -7.98 8.09 -4.51
CA VAL A 208 -8.47 8.08 -5.90
C VAL A 208 -9.81 8.81 -5.98
N PRO A 209 -10.03 9.72 -6.97
CA PRO A 209 -9.13 10.10 -8.06
C PRO A 209 -8.22 11.31 -7.76
N LYS A 210 -8.30 11.87 -6.55
CA LYS A 210 -7.73 13.20 -6.26
C LYS A 210 -6.20 13.24 -6.32
N TYR A 211 -5.52 12.26 -5.72
CA TYR A 211 -4.05 12.23 -5.60
C TYR A 211 -3.40 11.33 -6.65
N THR A 212 -4.16 10.39 -7.20
CA THR A 212 -3.77 9.54 -8.33
C THR A 212 -5.00 9.07 -9.09
N ALA A 213 -4.85 8.81 -10.39
CA ALA A 213 -5.92 8.23 -11.21
C ALA A 213 -6.21 6.77 -10.83
N ALA A 214 -5.19 6.02 -10.41
CA ALA A 214 -5.31 4.64 -9.94
C ALA A 214 -4.12 4.29 -9.03
N LEU A 215 -4.32 3.35 -8.11
CA LEU A 215 -3.22 2.77 -7.33
C LEU A 215 -2.53 1.65 -8.11
N PRO A 216 -1.21 1.46 -7.92
CA PRO A 216 -0.50 0.35 -8.53
C PRO A 216 -1.06 -0.99 -8.03
N LYS A 217 -1.03 -2.00 -8.90
CA LYS A 217 -1.42 -3.38 -8.59
C LYS A 217 -0.17 -4.25 -8.48
N ASP A 218 -0.19 -5.23 -7.59
CA ASP A 218 0.90 -6.20 -7.49
C ASP A 218 1.04 -6.97 -8.81
N PRO A 219 2.26 -7.26 -9.29
CA PRO A 219 2.47 -8.08 -10.49
C PRO A 219 1.85 -9.48 -10.43
N LYS A 220 1.51 -9.99 -9.25
CA LYS A 220 0.82 -11.28 -9.02
C LYS A 220 -0.59 -11.11 -8.47
N ASP A 221 -1.24 -9.97 -8.68
CA ASP A 221 -2.67 -9.83 -8.41
C ASP A 221 -3.48 -10.92 -9.14
N PRO A 222 -4.47 -11.57 -8.51
CA PRO A 222 -5.02 -11.33 -7.17
C PRO A 222 -4.37 -12.16 -6.05
N GLU A 223 -3.35 -12.96 -6.36
CA GLU A 223 -2.67 -13.81 -5.37
C GLU A 223 -1.98 -12.96 -4.31
N TYR A 224 -1.27 -11.91 -4.75
CA TYR A 224 -0.57 -10.97 -3.89
C TYR A 224 -1.24 -9.59 -3.96
N PHE A 225 -1.11 -8.80 -2.89
CA PHE A 225 -1.70 -7.47 -2.80
C PHE A 225 -0.86 -6.57 -1.89
N TYR A 226 -0.98 -5.26 -2.10
CA TYR A 226 -0.46 -4.26 -1.17
C TYR A 226 -1.41 -4.07 0.00
N GLY A 227 -0.88 -4.11 1.22
CA GLY A 227 -1.63 -3.92 2.46
C GLY A 227 -1.43 -2.52 3.04
N TYR A 228 -2.51 -1.93 3.57
CA TYR A 228 -2.48 -0.64 4.27
C TYR A 228 -3.16 -0.72 5.63
N LYS A 229 -2.61 -0.05 6.65
CA LYS A 229 -3.23 0.10 7.98
C LYS A 229 -2.87 1.45 8.60
N SER A 230 -3.84 2.11 9.22
CA SER A 230 -3.62 3.29 10.07
C SER A 230 -4.69 3.31 11.16
N VAL A 231 -4.30 3.15 12.43
CA VAL A 231 -5.27 3.04 13.53
C VAL A 231 -5.69 4.40 14.05
N ASP A 232 -4.76 5.36 14.08
CA ASP A 232 -4.93 6.67 14.70
C ASP A 232 -4.96 7.83 13.71
N GLY A 233 -4.74 7.57 12.42
CA GLY A 233 -4.61 8.60 11.39
C GLY A 233 -3.33 9.43 11.51
N LYS A 234 -2.41 9.10 12.43
CA LYS A 234 -1.13 9.80 12.61
C LYS A 234 0.04 9.01 12.07
N THR A 235 -0.06 7.69 12.17
CA THR A 235 0.93 6.74 11.67
C THR A 235 0.29 5.82 10.66
N TYR A 236 1.08 5.21 9.78
CA TYR A 236 0.60 4.17 8.88
C TYR A 236 1.62 3.06 8.69
N LEU A 237 1.11 1.94 8.21
CA LEU A 237 1.89 0.79 7.75
C LEU A 237 1.45 0.42 6.34
N LEU A 238 2.41 0.40 5.42
CA LEU A 238 2.30 -0.22 4.10
C LEU A 238 3.06 -1.55 4.11
N SER A 239 2.56 -2.53 3.36
CA SER A 239 3.19 -3.85 3.26
C SER A 239 3.03 -4.45 1.87
N ALA A 240 4.03 -5.22 1.45
CA ALA A 240 4.01 -6.06 0.26
C ALA A 240 4.64 -7.43 0.56
N ARG A 241 4.11 -8.49 -0.05
CA ARG A 241 4.71 -9.83 0.04
C ARG A 241 5.86 -9.93 -0.96
N LEU A 242 7.05 -10.25 -0.46
CA LEU A 242 8.22 -10.53 -1.27
C LEU A 242 8.27 -12.01 -1.68
N GLU A 243 8.89 -12.29 -2.82
CA GLU A 243 9.14 -13.65 -3.29
C GLU A 243 10.57 -14.11 -2.99
N ASP A 244 11.53 -13.19 -3.06
CA ASP A 244 12.91 -13.44 -2.67
C ASP A 244 13.03 -13.42 -1.14
N THR A 245 13.09 -14.61 -0.53
CA THR A 245 13.28 -14.77 0.92
C THR A 245 14.71 -14.46 1.39
N THR A 246 15.62 -14.16 0.47
CA THR A 246 17.00 -13.75 0.78
C THR A 246 17.17 -12.22 0.84
N ASP A 247 16.12 -11.47 0.51
CA ASP A 247 16.13 -10.01 0.56
C ASP A 247 16.30 -9.52 2.02
N PRO A 248 17.36 -8.74 2.32
CA PRO A 248 17.66 -8.34 3.70
C PRO A 248 16.65 -7.34 4.30
N GLU A 249 15.84 -6.69 3.47
CA GLU A 249 14.81 -5.75 3.92
C GLU A 249 13.48 -6.45 4.24
N GLY A 250 13.32 -7.71 3.80
CA GLY A 250 12.15 -8.51 4.10
C GLY A 250 12.18 -9.11 5.50
N LYS A 251 11.00 -9.35 6.07
CA LYS A 251 10.80 -9.96 7.38
C LYS A 251 9.82 -11.13 7.27
N THR A 252 10.13 -12.23 7.92
CA THR A 252 9.24 -13.40 7.97
C THR A 252 8.15 -13.18 9.03
N GLU A 253 6.90 -13.15 8.60
CA GLU A 253 5.72 -13.16 9.46
C GLU A 253 4.89 -14.43 9.19
N GLY A 254 5.00 -15.42 10.08
CA GLY A 254 4.41 -16.74 9.87
C GLY A 254 5.04 -17.45 8.67
N THR A 255 4.26 -17.66 7.61
CA THR A 255 4.71 -18.31 6.36
C THR A 255 4.95 -17.31 5.22
N VAL A 256 4.90 -16.02 5.50
CA VAL A 256 4.97 -14.95 4.50
C VAL A 256 6.22 -14.11 4.73
N PHE A 257 6.94 -13.78 3.66
CA PHE A 257 8.04 -12.83 3.70
C PHE A 257 7.53 -11.45 3.27
N LEU A 258 7.59 -10.46 4.17
CA LEU A 258 6.98 -9.15 3.99
C LEU A 258 8.03 -8.05 3.97
N TYR A 259 7.88 -7.11 3.05
CA TYR A 259 8.51 -5.80 3.10
C TYR A 259 7.51 -4.78 3.63
N THR A 260 7.93 -3.95 4.58
CA THR A 260 7.05 -2.98 5.24
C THR A 260 7.64 -1.58 5.23
N VAL A 261 6.80 -0.58 4.96
CA VAL A 261 7.14 0.84 5.09
C VAL A 261 6.21 1.45 6.14
N ALA A 262 6.76 2.15 7.13
CA ALA A 262 5.99 2.75 8.21
C ALA A 262 6.41 4.21 8.45
N LYS A 263 5.49 5.00 8.99
CA LYS A 263 5.73 6.36 9.46
C LYS A 263 4.90 6.66 10.69
#